data_AF-A0A134A8R3-F1
#
_entry.id   AF-A0A134A8R3-F1
#
_cell.length_a   1.000
_cell.length_b   1.000
_cell.length_c   1.000
_cell.angle_alpha   90.00
_cell.angle_beta   90.00
_cell.angle_gamma   90.00
#
_symmetry.space_group_name_H-M   'P 1'
#
loop_
_entity.id
_entity.type
_entity.pdbx_description
1 polymer ?
#
loop_
_entity_poly.entity_id
_entity_poly.type
_entity_poly.pdbx_seq_one_letter_code
_entity_poly.pdbx_strand_id
1 'polypeptide(L)'
;MSIQIKKTNETKLKMKRENFWEYILISHEKAKNNNEFIDYLIDILSKKTDEEIFDFEIITFELMRESYNEKLWCASYLVNGDTASWSFDFFRLWLISQGEQIFYSIMRNQDNLSEYINVSFETKLMTNYFENENFAFISVYAFTRKNDSYNILKKENCKINDKTIFRDDFIDSYNRKLNEYKRRIGYINKEYPKITFHWCTQFPDSMKEVCPTLFKKMYF
;
A
#
# COMPACT_ATOMS: atom_id res chain seq x y z
N MET A 1 36.16 -7.57 -2.13
CA MET A 1 35.43 -8.83 -1.84
C MET A 1 33.99 -8.63 -2.26
N SER A 2 33.56 -9.34 -3.29
CA SER A 2 32.20 -9.29 -3.81
C SER A 2 31.26 -9.94 -2.80
N ILE A 3 30.33 -9.16 -2.23
CA ILE A 3 29.30 -9.68 -1.35
C ILE A 3 28.36 -10.53 -2.23
N GLN A 4 28.51 -11.85 -2.13
CA GLN A 4 27.52 -12.78 -2.65
C GLN A 4 26.26 -12.64 -1.80
N ILE A 5 25.28 -11.89 -2.32
CA ILE A 5 23.92 -11.89 -1.80
C ILE A 5 23.40 -13.32 -2.00
N LYS A 6 23.33 -14.10 -0.91
CA LYS A 6 22.66 -15.41 -0.91
C LYS A 6 21.24 -15.17 -1.41
N LYS A 7 20.90 -15.74 -2.57
CA LYS A 7 19.51 -15.86 -3.05
C LYS A 7 18.69 -16.55 -1.97
N THR A 8 18.02 -15.78 -1.12
CA THR A 8 16.95 -16.27 -0.24
C THR A 8 15.87 -16.87 -1.14
N ASN A 9 15.45 -18.11 -0.84
CA ASN A 9 14.36 -18.85 -1.48
C ASN A 9 13.36 -17.91 -2.16
N GLU A 10 13.44 -17.81 -3.49
CA GLU A 10 12.51 -17.00 -4.29
C GLU A 10 11.10 -17.51 -3.99
N THR A 11 10.33 -16.71 -3.25
CA THR A 11 8.93 -16.99 -2.95
C THR A 11 8.23 -17.26 -4.28
N LYS A 12 7.57 -18.41 -4.41
CA LYS A 12 6.88 -18.82 -5.65
C LYS A 12 5.55 -18.09 -5.82
N LEU A 13 5.59 -16.76 -5.82
CA LEU A 13 4.43 -15.94 -6.15
C LEU A 13 4.06 -16.18 -7.63
N LYS A 14 2.77 -16.29 -7.90
CA LYS A 14 2.19 -16.29 -9.25
C LYS A 14 2.26 -14.90 -9.88
N MET A 15 1.97 -13.86 -9.10
CA MET A 15 2.18 -12.47 -9.52
C MET A 15 3.65 -12.08 -9.34
N LYS A 16 4.24 -11.48 -10.37
CA LYS A 16 5.55 -10.84 -10.24
C LYS A 16 5.39 -9.38 -9.82
N ARG A 17 6.43 -8.80 -9.24
CA ARG A 17 6.41 -7.40 -8.80
C ARG A 17 6.19 -6.42 -9.97
N GLU A 18 6.63 -6.76 -11.19
CA GLU A 18 6.36 -5.94 -12.37
C GLU A 18 4.85 -5.89 -12.70
N ASN A 19 4.13 -7.01 -12.54
CA ASN A 19 2.68 -7.03 -12.76
C ASN A 19 1.92 -6.24 -11.67
N PHE A 20 2.40 -6.28 -10.43
CA PHE A 20 1.85 -5.45 -9.34
C PHE A 20 1.89 -3.96 -9.72
N TRP A 21 3.04 -3.48 -10.19
CA TRP A 21 3.21 -2.09 -10.60
C TRP A 21 2.43 -1.76 -11.88
N GLU A 22 2.39 -2.68 -12.84
CA GLU A 22 1.59 -2.55 -14.06
C GLU A 22 0.10 -2.34 -13.73
N TYR A 23 -0.46 -3.06 -12.76
CA TYR A 23 -1.87 -2.89 -12.38
C TYR A 23 -2.14 -1.54 -11.73
N ILE A 24 -1.22 -1.04 -10.89
CA ILE A 24 -1.31 0.31 -10.32
C ILE A 24 -1.25 1.37 -11.43
N LEU A 25 -0.34 1.22 -12.39
CA LEU A 25 -0.21 2.14 -13.51
C LEU A 25 -1.49 2.19 -14.36
N ILE A 26 -2.02 1.03 -14.77
CA ILE A 26 -3.25 0.96 -15.58
C ILE A 26 -4.44 1.57 -14.83
N SER A 27 -4.52 1.40 -13.51
CA SER A 27 -5.58 2.03 -12.71
C SER A 27 -5.47 3.54 -12.69
N HIS A 28 -4.26 4.10 -12.56
CA HIS A 28 -4.03 5.55 -12.64
C HIS A 28 -4.38 6.14 -14.01
N GLU A 29 -4.00 5.46 -15.10
CA GLU A 29 -4.31 5.93 -16.46
C GLU A 29 -5.81 6.06 -16.73
N LYS A 30 -6.65 5.30 -16.02
CA LYS A 30 -8.11 5.32 -16.16
C LYS A 30 -8.82 6.20 -15.15
N ALA A 31 -8.22 6.40 -13.98
CA ALA A 31 -8.84 7.08 -12.87
C ALA A 31 -8.69 8.60 -12.98
N LYS A 32 -9.75 9.34 -12.62
CA LYS A 32 -9.69 10.80 -12.47
C LYS A 32 -9.41 11.25 -11.04
N ASN A 33 -9.58 10.35 -10.07
CA ASN A 33 -9.46 10.61 -8.64
C ASN A 33 -9.13 9.31 -7.89
N ASN A 34 -8.82 9.42 -6.59
CA ASN A 34 -8.40 8.27 -5.79
C ASN A 34 -9.48 7.18 -5.65
N ASN A 35 -10.77 7.55 -5.57
CA ASN A 35 -11.84 6.56 -5.45
C ASN A 35 -11.95 5.71 -6.72
N GLU A 36 -11.92 6.35 -7.89
CA GLU A 36 -11.88 5.65 -9.18
C GLU A 36 -10.63 4.77 -9.31
N PHE A 37 -9.47 5.24 -8.85
CA PHE A 37 -8.22 4.46 -8.86
C PHE A 37 -8.38 3.16 -8.07
N ILE A 38 -8.91 3.23 -6.85
CA ILE A 38 -9.18 2.06 -6.01
C ILE A 38 -10.16 1.12 -6.71
N ASP A 39 -11.26 1.64 -7.25
CA ASP A 39 -12.26 0.82 -7.93
C ASP A 39 -11.71 0.11 -9.17
N TYR A 40 -10.92 0.79 -10.00
CA TYR A 40 -10.27 0.17 -11.17
C TYR A 40 -9.27 -0.92 -10.77
N LEU A 41 -8.51 -0.70 -9.69
CA LEU A 41 -7.55 -1.69 -9.22
C LEU A 41 -8.25 -2.93 -8.67
N ILE A 42 -9.33 -2.76 -7.91
CA ILE A 42 -10.20 -3.86 -7.46
C ILE A 42 -10.79 -4.60 -8.67
N ASP A 43 -11.24 -3.88 -9.71
CA ASP A 43 -11.81 -4.47 -10.92
C ASP A 43 -10.79 -5.28 -11.72
N ILE A 44 -9.55 -4.81 -11.84
CA ILE A 44 -8.46 -5.55 -12.48
C ILE A 44 -8.19 -6.83 -11.70
N LEU A 45 -8.02 -6.73 -10.38
CA LEU A 45 -7.67 -7.86 -9.51
C LEU A 45 -8.80 -8.90 -9.41
N SER A 46 -10.07 -8.47 -9.40
CA SER A 46 -11.23 -9.39 -9.34
C SER A 46 -11.31 -10.35 -10.54
N LYS A 47 -10.63 -10.02 -11.64
CA LYS A 47 -10.53 -10.86 -12.85
C LYS A 47 -9.32 -11.79 -12.84
N LYS A 48 -8.49 -11.74 -11.80
CA LYS A 48 -7.27 -12.57 -11.65
C LYS A 48 -7.56 -13.84 -10.84
N THR A 49 -6.59 -14.74 -10.78
CA THR A 49 -6.67 -15.95 -9.93
C THR A 49 -6.66 -15.57 -8.45
N ASP A 50 -7.16 -16.47 -7.58
CA ASP A 50 -7.15 -16.21 -6.13
C ASP A 50 -5.69 -16.05 -5.65
N GLU A 51 -4.78 -16.87 -6.17
CA GLU A 51 -3.34 -16.77 -5.91
C GLU A 51 -2.77 -15.41 -6.28
N GLU A 52 -3.10 -14.86 -7.46
CA GLU A 52 -2.63 -13.52 -7.84
C GLU A 52 -3.19 -12.43 -6.91
N ILE A 53 -4.46 -12.51 -6.50
CA ILE A 53 -5.03 -11.55 -5.53
C ILE A 53 -4.27 -11.64 -4.19
N PHE A 54 -3.96 -12.84 -3.72
CA PHE A 54 -3.19 -13.05 -2.51
C PHE A 54 -1.74 -12.55 -2.65
N ASP A 55 -1.11 -12.77 -3.80
CA ASP A 55 0.23 -12.27 -4.07
C ASP A 55 0.28 -10.74 -4.09
N PHE A 56 -0.76 -10.07 -4.59
CA PHE A 56 -0.86 -8.60 -4.54
C PHE A 56 -0.78 -8.09 -3.10
N GLU A 57 -1.49 -8.74 -2.17
CA GLU A 57 -1.40 -8.40 -0.75
C GLU A 57 -0.01 -8.70 -0.17
N ILE A 58 0.56 -9.86 -0.50
CA ILE A 58 1.91 -10.23 -0.07
C ILE A 58 2.93 -9.18 -0.53
N ILE A 59 2.91 -8.79 -1.81
CA ILE A 59 3.80 -7.78 -2.38
C ILE A 59 3.59 -6.42 -1.70
N THR A 60 2.34 -6.03 -1.42
CA THR A 60 2.03 -4.81 -0.66
C THR A 60 2.72 -4.84 0.71
N PHE A 61 2.59 -5.92 1.47
CA PHE A 61 3.24 -6.05 2.78
C PHE A 61 4.77 -6.12 2.69
N GLU A 62 5.33 -6.68 1.62
CA GLU A 62 6.77 -6.65 1.37
C GLU A 62 7.28 -5.22 1.13
N LEU A 63 6.57 -4.44 0.31
CA LEU A 63 6.89 -3.02 0.06
C LEU A 63 6.70 -2.17 1.32
N MET A 64 5.67 -2.44 2.13
CA MET A 64 5.49 -1.81 3.43
C MET A 64 6.71 -2.08 4.32
N ARG A 65 7.18 -3.33 4.39
CA ARG A 65 8.38 -3.67 5.17
C ARG A 65 9.65 -3.01 4.63
N GLU A 66 9.82 -2.95 3.32
CA GLU A 66 10.95 -2.26 2.69
C GLU A 66 10.96 -0.76 2.98
N SER A 67 9.78 -0.14 3.07
CA SER A 67 9.61 1.28 3.37
C SER A 67 9.61 1.62 4.86
N TYR A 68 9.73 0.64 5.77
CA TYR A 68 9.74 0.87 7.21
C TYR A 68 11.11 1.34 7.73
N ASN A 69 11.38 2.63 7.60
CA ASN A 69 12.60 3.28 8.07
C ASN A 69 12.34 4.68 8.68
N GLU A 70 13.28 5.13 9.50
CA GLU A 70 13.28 6.40 10.22
C GLU A 70 13.25 7.63 9.31
N LYS A 71 13.94 7.63 8.16
CA LYS A 71 13.97 8.79 7.25
C LYS A 71 12.63 8.97 6.56
N LEU A 72 12.00 7.87 6.16
CA LEU A 72 10.68 7.93 5.56
C LEU A 72 9.63 8.35 6.59
N TRP A 73 9.82 7.94 7.85
CA TRP A 73 9.01 8.44 8.95
C TRP A 73 9.17 9.96 9.14
N CYS A 74 10.39 10.50 9.02
CA CYS A 74 10.61 11.94 9.02
C CYS A 74 9.83 12.62 7.89
N ALA A 75 9.94 12.10 6.66
CA ALA A 75 9.21 12.64 5.51
C ALA A 75 7.68 12.59 5.72
N SER A 76 7.16 11.47 6.23
CA SER A 76 5.75 11.31 6.61
C SER A 76 5.31 12.34 7.63
N TYR A 77 6.11 12.58 8.68
CA TYR A 77 5.79 13.58 9.70
C TYR A 77 5.75 14.99 9.11
N LEU A 78 6.70 15.33 8.22
CA LEU A 78 6.73 16.67 7.61
C LEU A 78 5.49 16.98 6.76
N VAL A 79 4.87 15.96 6.15
CA VAL A 79 3.68 16.14 5.29
C VAL A 79 2.35 15.91 5.99
N ASN A 80 2.29 15.02 6.99
CA ASN A 80 1.05 14.69 7.71
C ASN A 80 0.94 15.36 9.09
N GLY A 81 2.07 15.74 9.71
CA GLY A 81 2.11 16.34 11.05
C GLY A 81 1.83 15.37 12.20
N ASP A 82 1.71 14.06 11.94
CA ASP A 82 1.38 13.03 12.93
C ASP A 82 2.55 12.07 13.18
N THR A 83 2.70 11.65 14.43
CA THR A 83 3.71 10.67 14.89
C THR A 83 3.13 9.27 15.10
N ALA A 84 1.81 9.11 15.00
CA ALA A 84 1.15 7.85 15.23
C ALA A 84 1.54 6.80 14.18
N SER A 85 1.77 5.56 14.62
CA SER A 85 2.22 4.49 13.73
C SER A 85 1.23 4.19 12.61
N TRP A 86 -0.07 4.29 12.86
CA TRP A 86 -1.11 4.06 11.86
C TRP A 86 -1.10 5.14 10.76
N SER A 87 -0.84 6.41 11.09
CA SER A 87 -0.63 7.46 10.08
C SER A 87 0.58 7.16 9.19
N PHE A 88 1.68 6.67 9.78
CA PHE A 88 2.83 6.23 8.99
C PHE A 88 2.53 5.02 8.10
N ASP A 89 1.69 4.09 8.56
CA ASP A 89 1.23 2.97 7.74
C ASP A 89 0.41 3.47 6.54
N PHE A 90 -0.52 4.40 6.76
CA PHE A 90 -1.35 4.97 5.70
C PHE A 90 -0.56 5.83 4.72
N PHE A 91 0.46 6.53 5.19
CA PHE A 91 1.41 7.24 4.32
C PHE A 91 2.19 6.27 3.42
N ARG A 92 2.66 5.13 3.95
CA ARG A 92 3.38 4.15 3.13
C ARG A 92 2.46 3.48 2.10
N LEU A 93 1.20 3.22 2.45
CA LEU A 93 0.19 2.76 1.50
C LEU A 93 -0.09 3.80 0.41
N TRP A 94 -0.17 5.08 0.77
CA TRP A 94 -0.26 6.18 -0.19
C TRP A 94 0.96 6.22 -1.11
N LEU A 95 2.17 6.07 -0.57
CA LEU A 95 3.42 6.06 -1.34
C LEU A 95 3.46 4.89 -2.34
N ILE A 96 3.06 3.70 -1.91
CA ILE A 96 2.92 2.53 -2.81
C ILE A 96 1.90 2.83 -3.90
N SER A 97 0.76 3.45 -3.56
CA SER A 97 -0.24 3.79 -4.55
C SER A 97 0.24 4.82 -5.58
N GLN A 98 1.30 5.61 -5.33
CA GLN A 98 1.87 6.52 -6.33
C GLN A 98 2.59 5.80 -7.49
N GLY A 99 2.82 4.49 -7.36
CA GLY A 99 3.45 3.67 -8.40
C GLY A 99 4.98 3.59 -8.30
N GLU A 100 5.55 2.73 -9.16
CA GLU A 100 6.91 2.21 -9.03
C GLU A 100 7.99 3.30 -9.02
N GLN A 101 7.93 4.22 -9.98
CA GLN A 101 8.97 5.22 -10.18
C GLN A 101 9.06 6.18 -9.00
N ILE A 102 7.91 6.64 -8.51
CA ILE A 102 7.81 7.56 -7.37
C ILE A 102 8.24 6.84 -6.08
N PHE A 103 7.73 5.63 -5.86
CA PHE A 103 8.09 4.81 -4.70
C PHE A 103 9.62 4.62 -4.60
N TYR A 104 10.28 4.15 -5.66
CA TYR A 104 11.71 3.89 -5.61
C TYR A 104 12.57 5.16 -5.62
N SER A 105 12.09 6.27 -6.20
CA SER A 105 12.75 7.58 -6.09
C SER A 105 12.84 8.02 -4.63
N ILE A 106 11.71 7.99 -3.91
CA ILE A 106 11.61 8.39 -2.51
C ILE A 106 12.34 7.39 -1.59
N MET A 107 12.30 6.09 -1.90
CA MET A 107 13.04 5.09 -1.13
C MET A 107 14.56 5.26 -1.24
N ARG A 108 15.06 5.77 -2.38
CA ARG A 108 16.47 6.11 -2.56
C ARG A 108 16.85 7.39 -1.82
N ASN A 109 15.97 8.40 -1.85
CA ASN A 109 16.14 9.65 -1.12
C ASN A 109 14.78 10.21 -0.69
N GLN A 110 14.48 10.20 0.60
CA GLN A 110 13.18 10.61 1.13
C GLN A 110 12.90 12.10 0.91
N ASP A 111 13.94 12.91 0.76
CA ASP A 111 13.82 14.34 0.46
C ASP A 111 13.21 14.60 -0.94
N ASN A 112 13.30 13.62 -1.85
CA ASN A 112 12.67 13.70 -3.18
C ASN A 112 11.14 13.77 -3.11
N LEU A 113 10.51 13.45 -1.97
CA LEU A 113 9.07 13.66 -1.79
C LEU A 113 8.68 15.11 -2.11
N SER A 114 9.57 16.07 -1.86
CA SER A 114 9.39 17.48 -2.20
C SER A 114 9.15 17.73 -3.69
N GLU A 115 9.59 16.85 -4.59
CA GLU A 115 9.37 16.98 -6.05
C GLU A 115 7.96 16.53 -6.46
N TYR A 116 7.37 15.59 -5.72
CA TYR A 116 6.12 14.91 -6.09
C TYR A 116 4.89 15.48 -5.40
N ILE A 117 5.05 16.25 -4.32
CA ILE A 117 3.94 16.89 -3.62
C ILE A 117 3.73 18.32 -4.10
N ASN A 118 2.47 18.75 -4.23
CA ASN A 118 2.14 20.15 -4.44
C ASN A 118 1.37 20.65 -3.22
N VAL A 119 1.93 21.64 -2.53
CA VAL A 119 1.36 22.20 -1.31
C VAL A 119 0.74 23.54 -1.70
N SER A 120 -0.57 23.58 -1.93
CA SER A 120 -1.30 24.85 -1.97
C SER A 120 -1.66 25.27 -0.54
N PHE A 121 -1.72 26.57 -0.29
CA PHE A 121 -1.77 27.15 1.06
C PHE A 121 -2.92 26.67 1.96
N GLU A 122 -3.95 26.03 1.41
CA GLU A 122 -5.13 25.51 2.13
C GLU A 122 -4.85 24.20 2.92
N THR A 123 -3.69 23.54 2.72
CA THR A 123 -3.38 22.22 3.33
C THR A 123 -3.15 22.26 4.85
N LYS A 124 -2.85 23.41 5.45
CA LYS A 124 -2.65 23.53 6.92
C LYS A 124 -3.89 23.20 7.76
N LEU A 125 -5.06 23.04 7.13
CA LEU A 125 -6.33 22.67 7.76
C LEU A 125 -6.77 21.22 7.48
N MET A 126 -6.02 20.44 6.67
CA MET A 126 -6.39 19.07 6.33
C MET A 126 -5.25 18.10 6.66
N THR A 127 -5.33 17.47 7.84
CA THR A 127 -4.57 16.26 8.13
C THR A 127 -5.06 15.12 7.22
N ASN A 128 -4.17 14.22 6.77
CA ASN A 128 -4.47 13.00 5.98
C ASN A 128 -4.45 13.13 4.44
N TYR A 129 -3.91 14.21 3.88
CA TYR A 129 -3.82 14.35 2.41
C TYR A 129 -2.90 13.29 1.76
N PHE A 130 -1.84 12.87 2.48
CA PHE A 130 -0.88 11.87 2.03
C PHE A 130 -1.10 10.53 2.75
N GLU A 131 -2.34 10.05 2.74
CA GLU A 131 -2.76 8.79 3.36
C GLU A 131 -3.68 8.00 2.44
N ASN A 132 -3.58 6.66 2.45
CA ASN A 132 -4.45 5.80 1.67
C ASN A 132 -4.76 4.49 2.43
N GLU A 133 -5.55 4.59 3.49
CA GLU A 133 -6.01 3.44 4.28
C GLU A 133 -6.74 2.40 3.40
N ASN A 134 -7.59 2.85 2.48
CA ASN A 134 -8.37 1.99 1.59
C ASN A 134 -7.52 1.04 0.75
N PHE A 135 -6.26 1.40 0.46
CA PHE A 135 -5.35 0.54 -0.28
C PHE A 135 -5.09 -0.80 0.43
N ALA A 136 -5.12 -0.81 1.78
CA ALA A 136 -4.94 -2.03 2.57
C ALA A 136 -6.04 -3.09 2.30
N PHE A 137 -7.21 -2.67 1.84
CA PHE A 137 -8.38 -3.53 1.67
C PHE A 137 -8.65 -3.94 0.21
N ILE A 138 -7.80 -3.52 -0.73
CA ILE A 138 -8.01 -3.80 -2.16
C ILE A 138 -8.13 -5.30 -2.44
N SER A 139 -7.23 -6.12 -1.90
CA SER A 139 -7.22 -7.57 -2.18
C SER A 139 -8.47 -8.26 -1.63
N VAL A 140 -8.90 -7.89 -0.42
CA VAL A 140 -10.11 -8.46 0.16
C VAL A 140 -11.35 -8.04 -0.63
N TYR A 141 -11.43 -6.78 -1.07
CA TYR A 141 -12.54 -6.33 -1.91
C TYR A 141 -12.54 -6.97 -3.30
N ALA A 142 -11.38 -7.15 -3.92
CA ALA A 142 -11.25 -7.83 -5.20
C ALA A 142 -11.69 -9.30 -5.12
N PHE A 143 -11.27 -9.98 -4.05
CA PHE A 143 -11.67 -11.35 -3.78
C PHE A 143 -13.19 -11.48 -3.54
N THR A 144 -13.77 -10.57 -2.77
CA THR A 144 -15.23 -10.53 -2.54
C THR A 144 -15.98 -10.27 -3.84
N ARG A 145 -15.59 -9.25 -4.61
CA ARG A 145 -16.22 -8.91 -5.90
C ARG A 145 -16.18 -10.09 -6.88
N LYS A 146 -15.07 -10.82 -6.93
CA LYS A 146 -14.91 -12.04 -7.74
C LYS A 146 -15.90 -13.14 -7.32
N ASN A 147 -16.00 -13.40 -6.01
CA ASN A 147 -16.88 -14.45 -5.50
C ASN A 147 -18.36 -14.08 -5.57
N ASP A 148 -18.73 -12.82 -5.37
CA ASP A 148 -20.09 -12.34 -5.55
C ASP A 148 -20.52 -12.44 -7.02
N SER A 149 -19.65 -12.05 -7.96
CA SER A 149 -19.91 -12.24 -9.40
C SER A 149 -20.10 -13.72 -9.75
N TYR A 150 -19.26 -14.61 -9.21
CA TYR A 150 -19.41 -16.06 -9.38
C TYR A 150 -20.72 -16.57 -8.77
N ASN A 151 -21.09 -16.08 -7.58
CA ASN A 151 -22.33 -16.47 -6.90
C ASN A 151 -23.58 -15.96 -7.61
N ILE A 152 -23.55 -14.76 -8.21
CA ILE A 152 -24.64 -14.21 -9.02
C ILE A 152 -24.82 -15.05 -10.29
N LEU A 153 -23.74 -15.36 -11.02
CA LEU A 153 -23.77 -16.24 -12.19
C LEU A 153 -24.30 -17.65 -11.85
N LYS A 154 -24.04 -18.15 -10.63
CA LYS A 154 -24.60 -19.42 -10.14
C LYS A 154 -26.06 -19.30 -9.67
N LYS A 155 -26.47 -18.11 -9.19
CA LYS A 155 -27.81 -17.77 -8.71
C LYS A 155 -28.76 -17.26 -9.78
N GLU A 156 -28.37 -17.11 -11.04
CA GLU A 156 -29.36 -16.97 -12.13
C GLU A 156 -30.35 -18.17 -12.20
N ASN A 157 -30.05 -19.27 -11.50
CA ASN A 157 -30.97 -20.39 -11.24
C ASN A 157 -31.77 -20.31 -9.92
N CYS A 158 -31.64 -19.25 -9.11
CA CYS A 158 -32.31 -19.12 -7.80
C CYS A 158 -32.67 -17.65 -7.50
N LYS A 159 -33.98 -17.35 -7.50
CA LYS A 159 -34.57 -16.05 -7.17
C LYS A 159 -33.93 -15.44 -5.90
N ILE A 160 -33.34 -14.26 -6.04
CA ILE A 160 -32.70 -13.52 -4.94
C ILE A 160 -33.72 -12.52 -4.39
N ASN A 161 -34.08 -12.64 -3.11
CA ASN A 161 -34.78 -11.59 -2.37
C ASN A 161 -33.77 -10.57 -1.83
N ASP A 162 -34.09 -9.30 -2.04
CA ASP A 162 -33.36 -8.12 -1.61
C ASP A 162 -33.04 -8.13 -0.11
N LYS A 163 -31.74 -8.19 0.17
CA LYS A 163 -31.03 -7.65 1.34
C LYS A 163 -29.57 -7.99 1.13
N THR A 164 -28.82 -7.06 0.55
CA THR A 164 -27.37 -7.14 0.36
C THR A 164 -26.73 -7.31 1.74
N ILE A 165 -26.38 -8.56 2.03
CA ILE A 165 -25.74 -8.93 3.29
C ILE A 165 -24.29 -8.46 3.17
N PHE A 166 -23.95 -7.31 3.74
CA PHE A 166 -22.58 -7.09 4.20
C PHE A 166 -22.35 -8.12 5.32
N ARG A 167 -21.84 -9.29 4.96
CA ARG A 167 -21.50 -10.34 5.93
C ARG A 167 -20.16 -9.97 6.54
N ASP A 168 -20.13 -9.63 7.82
CA ASP A 168 -18.90 -9.41 8.58
C ASP A 168 -17.87 -10.55 8.39
N ASP A 169 -18.33 -11.76 8.04
CA ASP A 169 -17.54 -12.97 7.77
C ASP A 169 -16.62 -12.92 6.52
N PHE A 170 -16.72 -11.92 5.62
CA PHE A 170 -15.98 -11.97 4.35
C PHE A 170 -14.47 -11.78 4.54
N ILE A 171 -14.07 -10.87 5.45
CA ILE A 171 -12.67 -10.61 5.77
C ILE A 171 -12.04 -11.87 6.38
N ASP A 172 -12.75 -12.53 7.30
CA ASP A 172 -12.30 -13.77 7.92
C ASP A 172 -12.14 -14.91 6.91
N SER A 173 -13.10 -15.04 5.98
CA SER A 173 -13.04 -16.02 4.90
C SER A 173 -11.82 -15.81 3.99
N TYR A 174 -11.57 -14.56 3.60
CA TYR A 174 -10.40 -14.18 2.82
C TYR A 174 -9.10 -14.45 3.58
N ASN A 175 -8.99 -13.98 4.81
CA ASN A 175 -7.80 -14.15 5.66
C ASN A 175 -7.47 -15.64 5.88
N ARG A 176 -8.48 -16.48 6.08
CA ARG A 176 -8.29 -17.93 6.19
C ARG A 176 -7.66 -18.52 4.92
N LYS A 177 -8.19 -18.18 3.73
CA LYS A 177 -7.66 -18.65 2.45
C LYS A 177 -6.26 -18.11 2.15
N LEU A 178 -6.01 -16.83 2.44
CA LEU A 178 -4.68 -16.23 2.32
C LEU A 178 -3.67 -16.94 3.21
N ASN A 179 -4.04 -17.27 4.46
CA ASN A 179 -3.16 -17.97 5.39
C ASN A 179 -2.91 -19.44 4.99
N GLU A 180 -3.91 -20.11 4.41
CA GLU A 180 -3.73 -21.42 3.77
C GLU A 180 -2.75 -21.33 2.59
N TYR A 181 -2.90 -20.31 1.75
CA TYR A 181 -2.02 -20.07 0.60
C TYR A 181 -0.58 -19.75 1.03
N LYS A 182 -0.37 -18.83 1.97
CA LYS A 182 0.95 -18.50 2.55
C LYS A 182 1.65 -19.75 3.06
N ARG A 183 0.96 -20.63 3.79
CA ARG A 183 1.50 -21.92 4.25
C ARG A 183 1.88 -22.83 3.08
N ARG A 184 1.03 -22.94 2.05
CA ARG A 184 1.26 -23.78 0.86
C ARG A 184 2.51 -23.36 0.08
N ILE A 185 2.77 -22.06 -0.03
CA ILE A 185 3.95 -21.54 -0.75
C ILE A 185 5.18 -21.36 0.15
N GLY A 186 5.07 -21.67 1.45
CA GLY A 186 6.16 -21.48 2.43
C GLY A 186 6.49 -20.01 2.71
N TYR A 187 5.53 -19.09 2.54
CA TYR A 187 5.73 -17.67 2.85
C TYR A 187 5.77 -17.45 4.37
N ILE A 188 6.77 -16.69 4.82
CA ILE A 188 6.98 -16.36 6.23
C ILE A 188 6.74 -14.86 6.41
N ASN A 189 5.76 -14.50 7.24
CA ASN A 189 5.55 -13.11 7.65
C ASN A 189 6.77 -12.67 8.48
N LYS A 190 7.53 -11.69 7.98
CA LYS A 190 8.65 -11.09 8.71
C LYS A 190 8.14 -9.90 9.51
N GLU A 191 8.62 -9.79 10.75
CA GLU A 191 8.40 -8.60 11.57
C GLU A 191 9.09 -7.38 10.95
N TYR A 192 8.57 -6.20 11.28
CA TYR A 192 9.25 -4.95 10.95
C TYR A 192 10.59 -4.85 11.70
N PRO A 193 11.63 -4.28 11.08
CA PRO A 193 12.88 -4.03 11.77
C PRO A 193 12.69 -3.02 12.91
N LYS A 194 13.48 -3.15 13.97
CA LYS A 194 13.53 -2.13 15.02
C LYS A 194 14.11 -0.83 14.44
N ILE A 195 13.40 0.28 14.63
CA ILE A 195 13.85 1.61 14.19
C ILE A 195 14.54 2.32 15.36
N THR A 196 15.67 2.96 15.06
CA THR A 196 16.29 3.97 15.94
C THR A 196 16.16 5.33 15.27
N PHE A 197 15.47 6.27 15.91
CA PHE A 197 15.27 7.61 15.39
C PHE A 197 16.49 8.50 15.68
N HIS A 198 16.93 9.23 14.67
CA HIS A 198 18.03 10.21 14.76
C HIS A 198 17.54 11.64 14.57
N TRP A 199 16.22 11.83 14.54
CA TRP A 199 15.54 13.12 14.46
C TRP A 199 14.43 13.15 15.50
N CYS A 200 13.94 14.34 15.84
CA CYS A 200 12.94 14.55 16.87
C CYS A 200 12.01 15.70 16.51
N THR A 201 10.70 15.49 16.70
CA THR A 201 9.65 16.49 16.43
C THR A 201 9.78 17.75 17.30
N GLN A 202 10.39 17.63 18.49
CA GLN A 202 10.65 18.76 19.39
C GLN A 202 11.87 19.60 18.95
N PHE A 203 12.69 19.10 18.02
CA PHE A 203 13.88 19.76 17.49
C PHE A 203 13.81 19.84 15.96
N PRO A 204 13.07 20.81 15.39
CA PRO A 204 12.81 20.87 13.94
C PRO A 204 14.06 20.85 13.05
N ASP A 205 15.18 21.43 13.52
CA ASP A 205 16.45 21.39 12.78
C ASP A 205 16.95 19.97 12.52
N SER A 206 16.67 19.01 13.42
CA SER A 206 17.03 17.60 13.20
C SER A 206 16.26 16.96 12.03
N MET A 207 15.03 17.39 11.77
CA MET A 207 14.26 16.94 10.60
C MET A 207 14.75 17.60 9.32
N LYS A 208 15.21 18.85 9.41
CA LYS A 208 15.86 19.56 8.30
C LYS A 208 17.18 18.90 7.89
N GLU A 209 17.94 18.32 8.83
CA GLU A 209 19.13 17.54 8.49
C GLU A 209 18.79 16.25 7.72
N VAL A 210 17.63 15.64 8.01
CA VAL A 210 17.18 14.39 7.35
C VAL A 210 16.57 14.66 5.97
N CYS A 211 15.66 15.63 5.85
CA CYS A 211 14.95 15.99 4.62
C CYS A 211 14.97 17.52 4.40
N PRO A 212 16.10 18.13 4.00
CA PRO A 212 16.26 19.58 3.96
C PRO A 212 15.33 20.28 2.96
N THR A 213 15.13 19.70 1.77
CA THR A 213 14.32 20.31 0.70
C THR A 213 12.83 20.22 1.02
N LEU A 214 12.38 19.05 1.49
CA LEU A 214 11.02 18.81 1.94
C LEU A 214 10.68 19.66 3.16
N PHE A 215 11.58 19.71 4.15
CA PHE A 215 11.41 20.57 5.32
C PHE A 215 11.22 22.03 4.91
N LYS A 216 12.08 22.53 4.00
CA LYS A 216 11.94 23.88 3.47
C LYS A 216 10.57 24.07 2.81
N LYS A 217 10.16 23.15 1.93
CA LYS A 217 8.89 23.23 1.19
C LYS A 217 7.64 23.22 2.08
N MET A 218 7.67 22.50 3.21
CA MET A 218 6.52 22.38 4.10
C MET A 218 6.41 23.54 5.11
N TYR A 219 7.53 24.16 5.48
CA TYR A 219 7.59 25.12 6.58
C TYR A 219 8.02 26.54 6.19
N PHE A 220 8.42 26.80 4.94
CA PHE A 220 8.83 28.11 4.40
C PHE A 220 8.29 28.36 2.99
#